data_AF-A0A3M0ZVE3-F1
#
_entry.id   AF-A0A3M0ZVE3-F1
#
_cell.length_a   1.000
_cell.length_b   1.000
_cell.length_c   1.000
_cell.angle_alpha   90.00
_cell.angle_beta   90.00
_cell.angle_gamma   90.00
#
_symmetry.space_group_name_H-M   'P 1'
#
loop_
_entity.id
_entity.type
_entity.pdbx_description
1 polymer ?
#
loop_
_entity_poly.entity_id
_entity_poly.type
_entity_poly.pdbx_seq_one_letter_code
_entity_poly.pdbx_strand_id
1 'polypeptide(L)'
;FGTVNVVDGYAVHLAEKPVQRFFINAGIYMLEPQMLDRVPGDRYFDMPELLQALIDDGGRLSVFPIHEYWQDIGRPEDFEQARAEFRANSA
;
A
#
# COMPACT_ATOMS: atom_id res chain seq x y z
N PHE A 1 16.70 -3.53 15.62
CA PHE A 1 18.05 -3.32 15.06
C PHE A 1 18.18 -1.85 14.70
N GLY A 2 19.39 -1.28 14.80
CA GLY A 2 19.67 0.07 14.33
C GLY A 2 19.99 0.09 12.83
N THR A 3 19.85 1.25 12.19
CA THR A 3 20.26 1.50 10.80
C THR A 3 21.35 2.56 10.73
N VAL A 4 22.25 2.42 9.76
CA VAL A 4 23.36 3.34 9.50
C VAL A 4 23.29 3.79 8.06
N ASN A 5 23.13 5.09 7.83
CA ASN A 5 23.26 5.68 6.50
C ASN A 5 24.73 6.03 6.25
N VAL A 6 25.26 5.60 5.12
CA VAL A 6 26.66 5.79 4.73
C VAL A 6 26.71 6.52 3.39
N VAL A 7 27.56 7.55 3.31
CA VAL A 7 27.87 8.27 2.07
C VAL A 7 29.38 8.29 1.93
N ASP A 8 29.89 7.90 0.76
CA ASP A 8 31.32 7.83 0.44
C ASP A 8 32.17 7.04 1.47
N GLY A 9 31.59 5.99 2.06
CA GLY A 9 32.27 5.15 3.05
C GLY A 9 32.29 5.69 4.49
N TYR A 10 31.68 6.85 4.74
CA TYR A 10 31.58 7.44 6.07
C TYR A 10 30.14 7.40 6.59
N ALA A 11 29.98 7.07 7.88
CA ALA A 11 28.68 7.08 8.53
C ALA A 11 28.19 8.53 8.69
N VAL A 12 27.02 8.84 8.13
CA VAL A 12 26.41 10.17 8.18
C VAL A 12 25.18 10.23 9.09
N HIS A 13 24.54 9.09 9.38
CA HIS A 13 23.38 9.02 10.28
C HIS A 13 23.24 7.64 10.93
N LEU A 14 22.93 7.60 12.23
CA LEU A 14 22.59 6.38 12.97
C LEU A 14 21.17 6.51 13.53
N ALA A 15 20.33 5.50 13.34
CA ALA A 15 19.00 5.44 13.94
C ALA A 15 18.79 4.10 14.65
N GLU A 16 18.60 4.14 15.96
CA GLU A 16 18.29 2.94 16.75
C GLU A 16 16.78 2.65 16.67
N LYS A 17 16.42 1.42 16.29
CA LYS A 17 15.02 0.99 16.05
C LYS A 17 14.22 1.98 15.19
N PRO A 18 14.65 2.22 13.94
CA PRO A 18 14.02 3.22 13.09
C PRO A 18 12.57 2.84 12.79
N VAL A 19 11.69 3.83 12.78
CA VAL A 19 10.34 3.71 12.25
C VAL A 19 10.40 4.04 10.76
N GLN A 20 10.07 3.09 9.91
CA GLN A 20 9.92 3.32 8.48
C GLN A 20 8.45 3.56 8.16
N ARG A 21 8.17 4.61 7.37
CA ARG A 21 6.82 4.95 6.92
C ARG A 21 6.81 4.89 5.40
N PHE A 22 5.85 4.16 4.86
CA PHE A 22 5.66 4.02 3.42
C PHE A 22 4.19 4.26 3.09
N PHE A 23 3.93 4.78 1.90
CA PHE A 23 2.61 4.62 1.31
C PHE A 23 2.48 3.18 0.83
N ILE A 24 1.40 2.54 1.24
CA ILE A 24 1.04 1.20 0.80
C ILE A 24 -0.24 1.27 -0.02
N ASN A 25 -0.44 0.28 -0.89
CA ASN A 25 -1.69 0.15 -1.62
C ASN A 25 -2.79 -0.32 -0.65
N ALA A 26 -3.80 0.52 -0.44
CA ALA A 26 -4.92 0.24 0.47
C ALA A 26 -6.01 -0.65 -0.14
N GLY A 27 -5.87 -1.04 -1.41
CA GLY A 27 -6.87 -1.86 -2.11
C GLY A 27 -8.18 -1.12 -2.45
N ILE A 28 -8.20 0.21 -2.35
CA ILE A 28 -9.36 1.06 -2.64
C ILE A 28 -9.06 1.89 -3.88
N TYR A 29 -9.91 1.77 -4.91
CA TYR A 29 -9.67 2.39 -6.20
C TYR A 29 -10.92 3.12 -6.69
N MET A 30 -10.70 4.26 -7.34
CA MET A 30 -11.72 4.99 -8.09
C MET A 30 -11.24 5.07 -9.53
N LEU A 31 -12.00 4.45 -10.45
CA LEU A 31 -11.60 4.26 -11.84
C LEU A 31 -12.65 4.84 -12.78
N GLU A 32 -12.18 5.43 -13.88
CA GLU A 32 -13.03 5.70 -15.03
C GLU A 32 -13.42 4.37 -15.71
N PRO A 33 -14.66 4.21 -16.21
CA PRO A 33 -15.11 2.95 -16.83
C PRO A 33 -14.19 2.42 -17.94
N GLN A 34 -13.59 3.32 -18.73
CA GLN A 34 -12.63 3.01 -19.80
C GLN A 34 -11.36 2.29 -19.32
N MET A 35 -11.06 2.29 -18.01
CA MET A 35 -9.95 1.52 -17.45
C MET A 35 -10.15 0.02 -17.64
N LEU A 36 -11.39 -0.45 -17.74
CA LEU A 36 -11.70 -1.87 -17.94
C LEU A 36 -11.26 -2.39 -19.32
N ASP A 37 -11.17 -1.51 -20.33
CA ASP A 37 -10.71 -1.88 -21.68
C ASP A 37 -9.24 -2.32 -21.70
N ARG A 38 -8.48 -2.01 -20.64
CA ARG A 38 -7.08 -2.41 -20.47
C ARG A 38 -6.93 -3.81 -19.86
N VAL A 39 -8.01 -4.41 -19.36
CA VAL A 39 -7.95 -5.73 -18.71
C VAL A 39 -7.98 -6.83 -19.78
N PRO A 40 -6.92 -7.65 -19.90
CA PRO A 40 -6.87 -8.73 -20.87
C PRO A 40 -7.81 -9.87 -20.45
N GLY A 41 -8.55 -10.43 -21.41
CA GLY A 41 -9.50 -11.51 -21.17
C GLY A 41 -8.91 -12.92 -21.18
N ASP A 42 -7.62 -13.06 -21.50
CA ASP A 42 -6.97 -14.34 -21.77
C ASP A 42 -5.94 -14.75 -20.70
N ARG A 43 -5.74 -13.92 -19.66
CA ARG A 43 -4.80 -14.19 -18.58
C ARG A 43 -5.28 -13.60 -17.26
N TYR A 44 -4.68 -14.08 -16.18
CA TYR A 44 -4.76 -13.39 -14.90
C TYR A 44 -4.17 -11.98 -15.04
N PHE A 45 -4.88 -11.00 -14.48
CA PHE A 45 -4.49 -9.60 -14.47
C PHE A 45 -5.15 -8.96 -13.25
N ASP A 46 -4.34 -8.37 -12.38
CA ASP A 46 -4.81 -7.79 -11.12
C ASP A 46 -4.76 -6.26 -11.10
N MET A 47 -5.13 -5.68 -9.96
CA MET A 47 -5.16 -4.24 -9.77
C MET A 47 -3.76 -3.60 -9.83
N PRO A 48 -2.72 -4.13 -9.15
CA PRO A 48 -1.35 -3.67 -9.35
C PRO A 48 -0.91 -3.65 -10.82
N GLU A 49 -1.17 -4.73 -11.57
CA GLU A 49 -0.83 -4.79 -13.00
C GLU A 49 -1.59 -3.73 -13.82
N LEU A 50 -2.89 -3.53 -13.57
CA LEU A 50 -3.70 -2.51 -14.24
C LEU A 50 -3.15 -1.10 -14.02
N LEU A 51 -2.81 -0.78 -12.77
CA LEU A 51 -2.27 0.54 -12.39
C LEU A 51 -0.86 0.75 -12.95
N GLN A 52 -0.02 -0.29 -12.94
CA GLN A 52 1.32 -0.23 -13.51
C GLN A 52 1.26 -0.04 -15.03
N ALA A 53 0.39 -0.77 -15.74
CA ALA A 53 0.19 -0.59 -17.18
C ALA A 53 -0.27 0.84 -17.54
N LEU A 54 -1.11 1.46 -16.71
CA LEU A 54 -1.47 2.87 -16.89
C LEU A 54 -0.27 3.80 -16.77
N ILE A 55 0.61 3.57 -15.78
CA ILE A 55 1.82 4.37 -15.56
C ILE A 55 2.80 4.20 -16.73
N ASP A 56 3.02 2.95 -17.17
CA ASP A 56 3.96 2.62 -18.24
C ASP A 56 3.54 3.23 -19.58
N ASP A 57 2.24 3.35 -19.83
CA ASP A 57 1.67 4.02 -21.01
C ASP A 57 1.68 5.56 -20.92
N GLY A 58 2.30 6.13 -19.88
CA GLY A 58 2.34 7.59 -19.65
C GLY A 58 1.02 8.18 -19.15
N GLY A 59 0.10 7.34 -18.69
CA GLY A 59 -1.15 7.74 -18.07
C GLY A 59 -0.95 8.43 -16.72
N ARG A 60 -2.03 9.03 -16.21
CA ARG A 60 -2.02 9.74 -14.92
C ARG A 60 -2.77 8.94 -13.87
N LEU A 61 -2.06 8.54 -12.82
CA LEU A 61 -2.64 7.96 -11.62
C LEU A 61 -2.60 8.98 -10.48
N SER A 62 -3.76 9.33 -9.93
CA SER A 62 -3.86 10.18 -8.74
C SER A 62 -3.88 9.31 -7.49
N VAL A 63 -3.21 9.76 -6.42
CA VAL A 63 -3.16 9.08 -5.13
C VAL A 63 -3.89 9.92 -4.09
N PHE A 64 -4.75 9.28 -3.29
CA PHE A 64 -5.39 9.89 -2.13
C PHE A 64 -4.83 9.27 -0.84
N PRO A 65 -4.06 10.01 -0.03
CA PRO A 65 -3.48 9.47 1.19
C PRO A 65 -4.56 9.29 2.26
N ILE A 66 -4.68 8.07 2.79
CA ILE A 66 -5.51 7.79 3.96
C ILE A 66 -4.66 8.06 5.21
N HIS A 67 -5.17 8.89 6.11
CA HIS A 67 -4.49 9.24 7.36
C HIS A 67 -5.13 8.55 8.58
N GLU A 68 -6.31 7.97 8.37
CA GLU A 68 -7.10 7.26 9.33
C GLU A 68 -6.63 5.80 9.50
N TYR A 69 -7.21 5.13 10.49
CA TYR A 69 -6.99 3.72 10.70
C TYR A 69 -7.45 2.90 9.49
N TRP A 70 -6.56 2.06 8.96
CA TRP A 70 -6.83 1.11 7.89
C TRP A 70 -6.11 -0.21 8.22
N GLN A 71 -6.79 -1.33 7.99
CA GLN A 71 -6.27 -2.67 8.21
C GLN A 71 -6.79 -3.60 7.12
N ASP A 72 -5.88 -4.35 6.51
CA ASP A 72 -6.22 -5.48 5.65
C ASP A 72 -6.46 -6.75 6.48
N ILE A 73 -7.38 -7.60 6.03
CA ILE A 73 -7.74 -8.86 6.69
C ILE A 73 -7.41 -10.01 5.74
N GLY A 74 -6.18 -10.50 5.82
CA GLY A 74 -5.70 -11.61 4.99
C GLY A 74 -5.63 -12.95 5.72
N ARG A 75 -5.48 -12.94 7.06
CA ARG A 75 -5.29 -14.13 7.90
C ARG A 75 -6.29 -14.17 9.05
N PRO A 76 -6.51 -15.35 9.67
CA PRO A 76 -7.38 -15.47 10.85
C PRO A 76 -6.99 -14.54 12.00
N GLU A 77 -5.69 -14.33 12.23
CA GLU A 77 -5.23 -13.41 13.28
C GLU A 77 -5.61 -11.95 13.00
N ASP A 78 -5.54 -11.52 11.73
CA ASP A 78 -5.90 -10.16 11.32
C ASP A 78 -7.40 -9.91 11.58
N PHE A 79 -8.24 -10.92 11.31
CA PHE A 79 -9.68 -10.85 11.59
C PHE A 79 -9.99 -10.73 13.08
N GLU A 80 -9.37 -11.56 13.92
CA GLU A 80 -9.60 -11.48 15.37
C GLU A 80 -9.13 -10.14 15.95
N GLN A 81 -8.02 -9.61 15.44
CA GLN A 81 -7.56 -8.26 15.79
C GLN A 81 -8.59 -7.19 15.40
N ALA A 82 -9.01 -7.15 14.13
CA ALA A 82 -9.99 -6.18 13.64
C ALA A 82 -11.30 -6.23 14.45
N ARG A 83 -11.73 -7.45 14.82
CA ARG A 83 -12.92 -7.68 15.64
C ARG A 83 -12.78 -7.15 17.06
N ALA A 84 -11.62 -7.34 17.68
CA ALA A 84 -11.34 -6.82 19.02
C ALA A 84 -11.34 -5.28 19.03
N GLU A 85 -10.69 -4.66 18.05
CA GLU A 85 -10.60 -3.21 17.89
C GLU A 85 -11.97 -2.58 17.59
N PHE A 86 -12.75 -3.19 16.69
CA PHE A 86 -14.11 -2.72 16.38
C PHE A 86 -14.99 -2.68 17.62
N ARG A 87 -14.94 -3.72 18.47
CA ARG A 87 -15.71 -3.78 19.72
C ARG A 87 -15.27 -2.73 20.73
N ALA A 88 -13.96 -2.51 20.86
CA ALA A 88 -13.42 -1.50 21.78
C ALA A 88 -13.85 -0.07 21.40
N ASN A 89 -13.99 0.21 20.10
CA ASN A 89 -14.37 1.52 19.58
C ASN A 89 -15.90 1.73 19.44
N SER A 90 -16.71 0.69 19.69
CA SER A 90 -18.18 0.74 19.59
C SER A 90 -18.88 0.85 20.96
N ALA A 91 -18.11 0.96 22.04
CA ALA A 91 -18.59 1.12 23.42
C ALA A 91 -18.46 2.58 23.88
#